data_AF-A0A7S0Q5X5-F1
#
_entry.id   AF-A0A7S0Q5X5-F1
#
_cell.length_a   1.000
_cell.length_b   1.000
_cell.length_c   1.000
_cell.angle_alpha   90.00
_cell.angle_beta   90.00
_cell.angle_gamma   90.00
#
_symmetry.space_group_name_H-M   'P 1'
#
loop_
_entity.id
_entity.type
_entity.pdbx_description
1 polymer ?
#
loop_
_entity_poly.entity_id
_entity_poly.type
_entity_poly.pdbx_seq_one_letter_code
_entity_poly.pdbx_strand_id
1 'polypeptide(L)'
;TCSQSRKMALSPARHPFAAAVAAAAAIGTAGILYLEIRAHRLAMQREALLLQVEKANASSAIAHDEDSDAELATRVRLRSRLELRNMMILYKRSNPQATFDEFIRDKFPENATVDAATGAVTCDPRVRGDAWQGAYCQVQASDQLHDLETPRQETSANSCNPPIKDSREGW
;
A
#
# COMPACT_ATOMS: atom_id res chain seq x y z
N THR A 1 -53.45 -79.01 -70.35
CA THR A 1 -52.02 -79.41 -70.46
C THR A 1 -51.18 -78.14 -70.28
N CYS A 2 -50.49 -78.01 -69.14
CA CYS A 2 -49.02 -78.18 -69.00
C CYS A 2 -48.27 -77.01 -69.69
N SER A 3 -47.41 -76.20 -69.06
CA SER A 3 -46.35 -76.54 -68.09
C SER A 3 -45.81 -75.29 -67.37
N GLN A 4 -45.16 -75.55 -66.23
CA GLN A 4 -44.59 -74.63 -65.24
C GLN A 4 -43.17 -74.08 -65.57
N SER A 5 -42.74 -73.15 -64.70
CA SER A 5 -41.35 -72.75 -64.32
C SER A 5 -40.70 -71.64 -65.18
N ARG A 6 -39.93 -70.69 -64.63
CA ARG A 6 -39.00 -70.74 -63.48
C ARG A 6 -38.66 -69.32 -62.98
N LYS A 7 -38.42 -69.18 -61.68
CA LYS A 7 -37.80 -68.00 -61.01
C LYS A 7 -36.37 -67.76 -61.50
N MET A 8 -35.92 -66.50 -61.54
CA MET A 8 -34.59 -66.08 -61.07
C MET A 8 -34.61 -64.61 -60.60
N ALA A 9 -33.95 -64.39 -59.47
CA ALA A 9 -33.66 -63.09 -58.87
C ALA A 9 -32.45 -62.44 -59.57
N LEU A 10 -32.42 -61.11 -59.60
CA LEU A 10 -31.21 -60.34 -59.92
C LEU A 10 -31.04 -59.22 -58.89
N SER A 11 -29.92 -59.27 -58.17
CA SER A 11 -29.41 -58.24 -57.26
C SER A 11 -29.11 -56.92 -57.98
N PRO A 12 -29.25 -55.77 -57.30
CA PRO A 12 -28.41 -54.61 -57.57
C PRO A 12 -27.20 -54.59 -56.64
N ALA A 13 -26.02 -54.46 -57.25
CA ALA A 13 -24.73 -54.35 -56.61
C ALA A 13 -24.42 -52.90 -56.17
N ARG A 14 -23.84 -52.78 -54.98
CA ARG A 14 -22.72 -51.90 -54.56
C ARG A 14 -22.60 -50.49 -55.17
N HIS A 15 -22.78 -49.48 -54.30
CA HIS A 15 -21.91 -48.30 -54.26
C HIS A 15 -21.58 -47.93 -52.80
N PRO A 16 -20.40 -48.31 -52.27
CA PRO A 16 -19.95 -47.91 -50.95
C PRO A 16 -18.85 -46.84 -51.05
N PHE A 17 -19.12 -45.65 -51.58
CA PHE A 17 -18.09 -44.58 -51.61
C PHE A 17 -18.60 -43.16 -51.32
N ALA A 18 -19.88 -42.96 -50.99
CA ALA A 18 -20.38 -41.62 -50.65
C ALA A 18 -20.40 -41.30 -49.14
N ALA A 19 -20.19 -42.29 -48.26
CA ALA A 19 -20.34 -42.10 -46.81
C ALA A 19 -19.04 -41.70 -46.07
N ALA A 20 -17.86 -41.83 -46.71
CA ALA A 20 -16.58 -41.63 -46.02
C ALA A 20 -16.14 -40.15 -45.93
N VAL A 21 -16.64 -39.26 -46.79
CA VAL A 21 -16.22 -37.85 -46.80
C VAL A 21 -17.04 -36.99 -45.82
N ALA A 22 -18.29 -37.36 -45.54
CA ALA A 22 -19.12 -36.64 -44.57
C ALA A 22 -18.70 -36.88 -43.11
N ALA A 23 -18.12 -38.04 -42.78
CA ALA A 23 -17.65 -38.34 -41.44
C ALA A 23 -16.34 -37.62 -41.07
N ALA A 24 -15.47 -37.32 -42.05
CA ALA A 24 -14.22 -36.59 -41.80
C ALA A 24 -14.44 -35.09 -41.55
N ALA A 25 -15.45 -34.47 -42.17
CA ALA A 25 -15.77 -33.06 -41.96
C ALA A 25 -16.46 -32.79 -40.60
N ALA A 26 -17.24 -33.74 -40.08
CA ALA A 26 -17.90 -33.62 -38.77
C ALA A 26 -16.97 -33.87 -37.58
N ILE A 27 -15.93 -34.70 -37.75
CA ILE A 27 -14.91 -34.96 -36.71
C ILE A 27 -13.88 -33.82 -36.66
N GLY A 28 -13.52 -33.22 -37.80
CA GLY A 28 -12.65 -32.05 -37.86
C GLY A 28 -13.23 -30.82 -37.16
N THR A 29 -14.53 -30.54 -37.34
CA THR A 29 -15.19 -29.37 -36.73
C THR A 29 -15.41 -29.54 -35.22
N ALA A 30 -15.74 -30.74 -34.74
CA ALA A 30 -15.86 -31.01 -33.30
C ALA A 30 -14.52 -30.91 -32.56
N GLY A 31 -13.42 -31.37 -33.20
CA GLY A 31 -12.06 -31.22 -32.67
C GLY A 31 -11.61 -29.77 -32.59
N ILE A 32 -11.91 -28.97 -33.62
CA ILE A 32 -11.62 -27.53 -33.65
C ILE A 32 -12.41 -26.79 -32.56
N LEU A 33 -13.71 -27.06 -32.43
CA LEU A 33 -14.55 -26.50 -31.37
C LEU A 33 -14.05 -26.85 -29.97
N TYR A 34 -13.60 -28.09 -29.74
CA TYR A 34 -13.03 -28.49 -28.44
C TYR A 34 -11.74 -27.74 -28.11
N LEU A 35 -10.86 -27.54 -29.10
CA LEU A 35 -9.63 -26.76 -28.94
C LEU A 35 -9.92 -25.28 -28.66
N GLU A 36 -10.91 -24.71 -29.34
CA GLU A 36 -11.37 -23.33 -29.09
C GLU A 36 -11.95 -23.16 -27.68
N ILE A 37 -12.82 -24.07 -27.25
CA ILE A 37 -13.39 -24.04 -25.89
C ILE A 37 -12.28 -24.19 -24.84
N ARG A 38 -11.29 -25.05 -25.09
CA ARG A 38 -10.14 -25.23 -24.18
C ARG A 38 -9.26 -23.98 -24.14
N ALA A 39 -8.97 -23.38 -25.28
CA ALA A 39 -8.22 -22.12 -25.36
C ALA A 39 -8.95 -20.98 -24.66
N HIS A 40 -10.27 -20.87 -24.84
CA HIS A 40 -11.09 -19.86 -24.18
C HIS A 40 -11.13 -20.06 -22.65
N ARG A 41 -11.21 -21.31 -22.16
CA ARG A 41 -11.15 -21.59 -20.72
C ARG A 41 -9.79 -21.21 -20.12
N LEU A 42 -8.70 -21.49 -20.83
CA LEU A 42 -7.35 -21.09 -20.41
C LEU A 42 -7.16 -19.57 -20.43
N ALA A 43 -7.73 -18.87 -21.41
CA ALA A 43 -7.72 -17.41 -21.46
C ALA A 43 -8.46 -16.79 -20.26
N MET A 44 -9.66 -17.30 -19.94
CA MET A 44 -10.43 -16.86 -18.76
C MET A 44 -9.69 -17.12 -17.44
N GLN A 45 -8.99 -18.25 -17.31
CA GLN A 45 -8.16 -18.54 -16.13
C GLN A 45 -6.99 -17.57 -15.99
N ARG A 46 -6.35 -17.21 -17.11
CA ARG A 46 -5.25 -16.25 -17.12
C ARG A 46 -5.72 -14.85 -16.72
N GLU A 47 -6.86 -14.40 -17.23
CA GLU A 47 -7.45 -13.11 -16.85
C GLU A 47 -7.84 -13.07 -15.37
N ALA A 48 -8.42 -14.15 -14.85
CA ALA A 48 -8.76 -14.26 -13.43
C ALA A 48 -7.52 -14.19 -12.52
N LEU A 49 -6.42 -14.83 -12.92
CA LEU A 49 -5.14 -14.76 -12.20
C LEU A 49 -4.52 -13.36 -12.26
N LEU A 50 -4.56 -12.69 -13.42
CA LEU A 50 -4.07 -11.32 -13.54
C LEU A 50 -4.85 -10.35 -12.64
N LEU A 51 -6.18 -10.47 -12.60
CA LEU A 51 -7.02 -9.69 -11.69
C LEU A 51 -6.72 -9.99 -10.21
N GLN A 52 -6.37 -11.23 -9.86
CA GLN A 52 -5.95 -11.55 -8.49
C GLN A 52 -4.59 -10.93 -8.14
N VAL A 53 -3.61 -10.98 -9.04
CA VAL A 53 -2.30 -10.35 -8.83
C VAL A 53 -2.45 -8.84 -8.72
N GLU A 54 -3.26 -8.21 -9.57
CA GLU A 54 -3.51 -6.76 -9.51
C GLU A 54 -4.21 -6.36 -8.20
N LYS A 55 -5.22 -7.11 -7.77
CA LYS A 55 -5.87 -6.89 -6.46
C LYS A 55 -4.91 -7.09 -5.30
N ALA A 56 -4.07 -8.13 -5.33
CA ALA A 56 -3.07 -8.37 -4.30
C ALA A 56 -2.04 -7.23 -4.24
N ASN A 57 -1.55 -6.76 -5.39
CA ASN A 57 -0.62 -5.64 -5.49
C ASN A 57 -1.25 -4.31 -5.04
N ALA A 58 -2.52 -4.07 -5.37
CA ALA A 58 -3.24 -2.88 -4.90
C ALA A 58 -3.44 -2.93 -3.38
N SER A 59 -3.78 -4.10 -2.81
CA SER A 59 -3.95 -4.25 -1.37
C SER A 59 -2.64 -4.12 -0.60
N SER A 60 -1.51 -4.58 -1.15
CA SER A 60 -0.21 -4.42 -0.50
C SER A 60 0.33 -3.00 -0.58
N ALA A 61 0.08 -2.27 -1.67
CA ALA A 61 0.45 -0.86 -1.80
C ALA A 61 -0.30 0.02 -0.78
N ILE A 62 -1.61 -0.18 -0.63
CA ILE A 62 -2.42 0.58 0.33
C ILE A 62 -1.99 0.30 1.78
N ALA A 63 -1.70 -0.96 2.12
CA ALA A 63 -1.28 -1.33 3.46
C ALA A 63 0.07 -0.69 3.87
N HIS A 64 1.02 -0.59 2.93
CA HIS A 64 2.32 0.03 3.20
C HIS A 64 2.25 1.54 3.41
N ASP A 65 1.34 2.23 2.70
CA ASP A 65 1.20 3.68 2.82
C ASP A 65 0.53 4.07 4.17
N GLU A 66 -0.48 3.33 4.63
CA GLU A 66 -1.15 3.62 5.91
C GLU A 66 -0.24 3.40 7.13
N ASP A 67 0.57 2.34 7.12
CA ASP A 67 1.52 2.06 8.19
C ASP A 67 2.62 3.15 8.26
N SER A 68 3.07 3.63 7.11
CA SER A 68 4.06 4.72 7.01
C SER A 68 3.52 6.04 7.57
N ASP A 69 2.28 6.41 7.22
CA ASP A 69 1.66 7.64 7.70
C ASP A 69 1.36 7.60 9.21
N ALA A 70 0.93 6.45 9.73
CA ALA A 70 0.73 6.25 11.16
C ALA A 70 2.04 6.37 11.96
N GLU A 71 3.13 5.80 11.43
CA GLU A 71 4.46 5.91 12.04
C GLU A 71 4.97 7.36 11.98
N LEU A 72 4.77 8.05 10.86
CA LEU A 72 5.12 9.46 10.72
C LEU A 72 4.35 10.34 11.71
N ALA A 73 3.04 10.15 11.82
CA ALA A 73 2.22 10.88 12.78
C ALA A 73 2.68 10.66 14.23
N THR A 74 3.06 9.43 14.57
CA THR A 74 3.60 9.09 15.88
C THR A 74 4.94 9.78 16.15
N ARG A 75 5.84 9.80 15.15
CA ARG A 75 7.12 10.51 15.24
C ARG A 75 6.95 12.01 15.41
N VAL A 76 6.03 12.62 14.66
CA VAL A 76 5.72 14.06 14.78
C VAL A 76 5.21 14.40 16.17
N ARG A 77 4.31 13.59 16.73
CA ARG A 77 3.79 13.76 18.11
C ARG A 77 4.88 13.61 19.17
N LEU A 78 5.78 12.64 19.00
CA LEU A 78 6.89 12.46 19.94
C LEU A 78 7.84 13.66 19.89
N ARG A 79 8.19 14.10 18.68
CA ARG A 79 9.07 15.25 18.47
C ARG A 79 8.51 16.53 19.10
N SER A 80 7.23 16.84 18.85
CA SER A 80 6.60 18.04 19.42
C SER A 80 6.53 17.99 20.95
N ARG A 81 6.34 16.80 21.54
CA ARG A 81 6.38 16.62 23.00
C ARG A 81 7.77 16.87 23.59
N LEU A 82 8.83 16.38 22.94
CA LEU A 82 10.21 16.59 23.38
C LEU A 82 10.63 18.06 23.23
N GLU A 83 10.20 18.70 22.14
CA GLU A 83 10.43 20.12 21.89
C GLU A 83 9.78 21.00 22.98
N LEU A 84 8.51 20.71 23.31
CA LEU A 84 7.82 21.38 24.41
C LEU A 84 8.57 21.21 25.74
N ARG A 85 9.04 20.00 26.05
CA ARG A 85 9.84 19.75 27.26
C ARG A 85 11.14 20.54 27.27
N ASN A 86 11.86 20.59 26.16
CA ASN A 86 13.07 21.40 26.04
C ASN A 86 12.80 22.88 26.30
N MET A 87 11.71 23.42 25.77
CA MET A 87 11.29 24.78 26.07
C MET A 87 11.03 25.00 27.56
N MET A 88 10.36 24.04 28.23
CA MET A 88 10.10 24.12 29.68
C MET A 88 11.39 24.07 30.49
N ILE A 89 12.34 23.18 30.15
CA ILE A 89 13.66 23.10 30.79
C ILE A 89 14.38 24.45 30.67
N LEU A 90 14.48 24.97 29.44
CA LEU A 90 15.17 26.24 29.18
C LEU A 90 14.51 27.40 29.94
N TYR A 91 13.19 27.44 29.96
CA TYR A 91 12.45 28.49 30.66
C TYR A 91 12.64 28.43 32.18
N LYS A 92 12.64 27.23 32.78
CA LYS A 92 12.92 27.07 34.21
C LYS A 92 14.37 27.36 34.57
N ARG A 93 15.31 27.10 33.65
CA ARG A 93 16.72 27.51 33.83
C ARG A 93 16.87 29.02 33.86
N SER A 94 16.19 29.75 32.98
CA SER A 94 16.21 31.22 32.98
C SER A 94 15.38 31.83 34.11
N ASN A 95 14.30 31.16 34.52
CA ASN A 95 13.36 31.65 35.52
C ASN A 95 13.06 30.55 36.58
N PRO A 96 13.92 30.37 37.59
CA PRO A 96 13.81 29.24 38.54
C PRO A 96 12.52 29.23 39.38
N GLN A 97 11.93 30.40 39.61
CA GLN A 97 10.72 30.56 40.41
C GLN A 97 9.45 30.71 39.56
N ALA A 98 9.56 30.56 38.23
CA ALA A 98 8.43 30.82 37.36
C ALA A 98 7.36 29.74 37.44
N THR A 99 6.12 30.19 37.44
CA THR A 99 4.93 29.35 37.45
C THR A 99 4.59 28.86 36.05
N PHE A 100 3.72 27.86 35.96
CA PHE A 100 3.19 27.40 34.67
C PHE A 100 2.46 28.52 33.92
N ASP A 101 1.77 29.39 34.65
CA ASP A 101 0.95 30.45 34.06
C ASP A 101 1.82 31.52 33.39
N GLU A 102 2.96 31.84 34.02
CA GLU A 102 3.98 32.72 33.43
C GLU A 102 4.63 32.07 32.21
N PHE A 103 4.92 30.76 32.25
CA PHE A 103 5.43 30.03 31.09
C PHE A 103 4.47 30.09 29.90
N ILE A 104 3.17 29.84 30.11
CA ILE A 104 2.18 29.91 29.04
C ILE A 104 2.05 31.35 28.54
N ARG A 105 1.94 32.35 29.42
CA ARG A 105 1.89 33.77 29.03
C ARG A 105 3.07 34.17 28.14
N ASP A 106 4.28 33.73 28.48
CA ASP A 106 5.51 34.20 27.83
C ASP A 106 5.85 33.40 26.56
N LYS A 107 5.51 32.10 26.50
CA LYS A 107 5.86 31.21 25.37
C LYS A 107 4.70 30.89 24.44
N PHE A 108 3.48 30.94 24.95
CA PHE A 108 2.25 30.61 24.23
C PHE A 108 1.13 31.60 24.58
N PRO A 109 1.32 32.91 24.31
CA PRO A 109 0.36 33.94 24.71
C PRO A 109 -1.04 33.70 24.14
N GLU A 110 -1.17 32.99 23.02
CA GLU A 110 -2.46 32.58 22.45
C GLU A 110 -3.28 31.65 23.37
N ASN A 111 -2.64 31.01 24.35
CA ASN A 111 -3.26 30.13 25.33
C ASN A 111 -3.36 30.78 26.72
N ALA A 112 -3.11 32.09 26.85
CA ALA A 112 -3.25 32.84 28.09
C ALA A 112 -3.96 34.18 27.89
N THR A 113 -4.88 34.48 28.79
CA THR A 113 -5.53 35.79 28.88
C THR A 113 -5.07 36.47 30.14
N VAL A 114 -4.60 37.72 30.03
CA VAL A 114 -4.19 38.54 31.18
C VAL A 114 -5.30 39.55 31.46
N ASP A 115 -5.83 39.54 32.69
CA ASP A 115 -6.77 40.57 33.13
C ASP A 115 -6.02 41.90 33.30
N ALA A 116 -6.44 42.93 32.58
CA ALA A 116 -5.81 44.25 32.61
C ALA A 116 -5.96 44.97 33.96
N ALA A 117 -7.00 44.65 34.74
CA ALA A 117 -7.25 45.32 36.02
C ALA A 117 -6.43 44.71 37.18
N THR A 118 -6.24 43.39 37.16
CA THR A 118 -5.61 42.64 38.27
C THR A 118 -4.23 42.10 37.93
N GLY A 119 -3.88 42.00 36.65
CA GLY A 119 -2.69 41.29 36.17
C GLY A 119 -2.79 39.77 36.29
N ALA A 120 -3.95 39.23 36.67
CA ALA A 120 -4.14 37.79 36.81
C ALA A 120 -4.07 37.09 35.44
N VAL A 121 -3.32 35.99 35.38
CA VAL A 121 -3.16 35.19 34.17
C VAL A 121 -4.13 34.01 34.22
N THR A 122 -5.03 33.94 33.25
CA THR A 122 -5.93 32.79 33.05
C THR A 122 -5.47 32.01 31.83
N CYS A 123 -5.06 30.76 32.03
CA CYS A 123 -4.67 29.90 30.91
C CYS A 123 -5.88 29.14 30.34
N ASP A 124 -5.83 28.83 29.04
CA ASP A 124 -6.82 28.01 28.34
C ASP A 124 -6.98 26.63 29.03
N PRO A 125 -8.20 26.15 29.27
CA PRO A 125 -8.44 24.82 29.82
C PRO A 125 -7.75 23.67 29.07
N ARG A 126 -7.51 23.80 27.76
CA ARG A 126 -6.83 22.77 26.93
C ARG A 126 -5.38 22.54 27.32
N VAL A 127 -4.71 23.55 27.88
CA VAL A 127 -3.33 23.43 28.38
C VAL A 127 -3.29 23.12 29.89
N ARG A 128 -4.44 23.20 30.58
CA ARG A 128 -4.59 22.78 31.97
C ARG A 128 -4.87 21.27 32.00
N GLY A 129 -4.00 20.52 32.67
CA GLY A 129 -4.12 19.06 32.79
C GLY A 129 -2.79 18.34 32.66
N ASP A 130 -2.85 17.01 32.63
CA ASP A 130 -1.67 16.16 32.77
C ASP A 130 -0.67 16.28 31.60
N ALA A 131 -1.16 16.65 30.42
CA ALA A 131 -0.33 16.72 29.22
C ALA A 131 0.68 17.89 29.27
N TRP A 132 0.20 19.12 29.48
CA TRP A 132 1.04 20.32 29.43
C TRP A 132 1.44 20.78 30.83
N GLN A 133 0.46 21.09 31.69
CA GLN A 133 0.72 21.49 33.07
C GLN A 133 1.40 20.36 33.86
N GLY A 134 0.96 19.12 33.69
CA GLY A 134 1.61 17.95 34.29
C GLY A 134 3.06 17.79 33.83
N ALA A 135 3.33 17.94 32.52
CA ALA A 135 4.70 17.92 32.00
C ALA A 135 5.56 19.06 32.57
N TYR A 136 5.02 20.27 32.68
CA TYR A 136 5.73 21.39 33.29
C TYR A 136 6.09 21.10 34.75
N CYS A 137 5.20 20.50 35.52
CA CYS A 137 5.48 20.12 36.92
C CYS A 137 6.53 19.03 37.04
N GLN A 138 6.58 18.08 36.09
CA GLN A 138 7.54 16.97 36.10
C GLN A 138 8.97 17.39 35.73
N VAL A 139 9.11 18.34 34.81
CA VAL A 139 10.40 18.79 34.29
C VAL A 139 11.13 19.69 35.30
N GLN A 140 12.43 19.49 35.45
CA GLN A 140 13.31 20.30 36.29
C GLN A 140 14.28 21.14 35.45
N ALA A 141 14.75 22.25 36.01
CA ALA A 141 15.74 23.11 35.36
C ALA A 141 17.08 22.37 35.10
N SER A 142 17.43 21.40 35.94
CA SER A 142 18.64 20.59 35.81
C SER A 142 18.56 19.50 34.74
N ASP A 143 17.37 19.20 34.23
CA ASP A 143 17.19 18.10 33.28
C ASP A 143 17.98 18.35 31.99
N GLN A 144 18.46 17.28 31.37
CA GLN A 144 19.16 17.36 30.09
C GLN A 144 18.17 17.68 28.97
N LEU A 145 18.59 18.53 28.02
CA LEU A 145 17.80 18.78 26.82
C LEU A 145 17.74 17.51 25.97
N HIS A 146 16.54 17.17 25.52
CA HIS A 146 16.31 16.10 24.57
C HIS A 146 16.92 16.47 23.22
N ASP A 147 17.60 15.50 22.60
CA ASP A 147 18.01 15.66 21.21
C ASP A 147 16.78 15.50 20.29
N LEU A 148 16.67 16.39 19.31
CA LEU A 148 15.54 16.44 18.37
C LEU A 148 15.97 16.02 16.97
N GLU A 149 17.01 15.17 16.86
CA GLU A 149 17.58 14.70 15.59
C GLU A 149 16.49 14.52 14.52
N THR A 150 16.58 15.35 13.48
CA THR A 150 15.87 15.09 12.23
C THR A 150 16.48 13.82 11.66
N PRO A 151 15.68 12.86 11.18
CA PRO A 151 16.24 11.70 10.52
C PRO A 151 17.11 12.22 9.38
N ARG A 152 18.42 11.92 9.43
CA ARG A 152 19.28 11.98 8.26
C ARG A 152 18.50 11.27 7.17
N GLN A 153 18.13 12.00 6.11
CA GLN A 153 17.98 11.36 4.81
C GLN A 153 19.34 10.75 4.51
N GLU A 154 19.55 9.51 4.94
CA GLU A 154 20.44 8.61 4.24
C GLU A 154 19.84 8.48 2.85
N THR A 155 20.16 9.45 2.01
CA THR A 155 20.17 9.29 0.57
C THR A 155 21.12 8.14 0.34
N SER A 156 20.55 6.93 0.34
CA SER A 156 21.16 5.73 -0.17
C SER A 156 21.49 6.01 -1.62
N ALA A 157 22.67 6.57 -1.84
CA ALA A 157 23.39 6.51 -3.08
C ALA A 157 23.84 5.05 -3.28
N ASN A 158 22.89 4.11 -3.35
CA ASN A 158 23.10 2.80 -3.98
C ASN A 158 22.76 2.91 -5.46
N SER A 159 23.38 3.89 -6.14
CA SER A 159 23.66 3.79 -7.57
C SER A 159 24.99 3.04 -7.71
N CYS A 160 24.97 1.75 -7.36
CA CYS A 160 25.97 0.81 -7.84
C CYS A 160 25.61 0.47 -9.29
N ASN A 161 25.82 1.43 -10.19
CA ASN A 161 25.91 1.14 -11.61
C ASN A 161 27.30 0.53 -11.82
N PRO A 162 27.45 -0.76 -12.14
CA PRO A 162 28.76 -1.26 -12.52
C PRO A 162 29.18 -0.56 -13.83
N PRO A 163 30.48 -0.22 -14.00
CA PRO A 163 30.95 0.35 -15.24
C PRO A 163 30.75 -0.69 -16.36
N ILE A 164 29.95 -0.32 -17.37
CA ILE A 164 29.88 -1.05 -18.64
C ILE A 164 31.29 -1.00 -19.23
N LYS A 165 32.01 -2.12 -19.18
CA LYS A 165 33.26 -2.29 -19.92
C LYS A 165 32.92 -2.34 -21.40
N ASP A 166 33.10 -1.21 -22.09
CA ASP A 166 33.24 -1.18 -23.55
C ASP A 166 34.42 -2.08 -23.93
N SER A 167 34.10 -3.30 -24.35
CA SER A 167 35.06 -4.18 -25.01
C SER A 167 35.14 -3.76 -26.47
N ARG A 168 35.92 -2.71 -26.71
CA ARG A 168 36.26 -2.22 -28.05
C ARG A 168 37.77 -2.35 -28.25
N GLU A 169 38.23 -3.58 -28.45
CA GLU A 169 39.49 -3.93 -29.10
C GLU A 169 39.13 -5.14 -29.98
N GLY A 170 39.12 -5.05 -31.31
CA GLY A 170 40.31 -5.24 -32.16
C GLY A 170 40.89 -6.63 -31.86
N TRP A 171 40.78 -7.66 -32.69
CA TRP A 171 41.13 -7.81 -34.11
C TRP A 171 40.27 -8.89 -34.77
#